data_AF-A0A525ISY1-F1
#
_entry.id   AF-A0A525ISY1-F1
#
_cell.length_a   1.000
_cell.length_b   1.000
_cell.length_c   1.000
_cell.angle_alpha   90.00
_cell.angle_beta   90.00
_cell.angle_gamma   90.00
#
_symmetry.space_group_name_H-M   'P 1'
#
loop_
_entity.id
_entity.type
_entity.pdbx_description
1 polymer ?
#
loop_
_entity_poly.entity_id
_entity_poly.type
_entity_poly.pdbx_seq_one_letter_code
_entity_poly.pdbx_strand_id
1 'polypeptide(L)' 'DGAADAEGIEFPGHEPPDYWDFLYFSVVIGVACATADANITSKGLRRLGTVHCLVAFAFNTIIVALTINLTAGLF' A
#
# COMPACT_ATOMS: atom_id res chain seq x y z
N ASP A 1 -1.31 11.92 31.32
CA ASP A 1 -0.73 12.46 30.09
C ASP A 1 0.11 11.41 29.38
N GLY A 2 -0.19 11.14 28.10
CA GLY A 2 0.52 10.19 27.20
C GLY A 2 -0.18 8.83 27.11
N ALA A 3 -0.56 8.27 25.96
CA ALA A 3 -0.39 8.65 24.55
C ALA A 3 -1.66 8.20 23.80
N ALA A 4 -2.29 9.11 23.05
CA ALA A 4 -3.47 8.84 22.22
C ALA A 4 -3.05 8.80 20.74
N ASP A 5 -1.88 8.23 20.45
CA ASP A 5 -1.12 8.56 19.25
C ASP A 5 -1.01 7.40 18.26
N ALA A 6 -2.14 6.75 17.93
CA ALA A 6 -2.23 5.81 16.80
C ALA A 6 -3.66 5.64 16.26
N GLU A 7 -4.43 6.72 16.11
CA GLU A 7 -5.81 6.63 15.57
C GLU A 7 -5.82 6.60 14.03
N GLY A 8 -5.34 5.51 13.41
CA GLY A 8 -5.39 5.40 11.94
C GLY A 8 -5.03 4.05 11.33
N ILE A 9 -3.91 3.46 11.72
CA ILE A 9 -3.43 2.14 11.28
C ILE A 9 -3.00 1.36 12.51
N GLU A 10 -3.54 0.16 12.66
CA GLU A 10 -3.19 -0.78 13.72
C GLU A 10 -2.28 -1.85 13.13
N PHE A 11 -1.06 -1.95 13.65
CA PHE A 11 -0.07 -2.93 13.24
C PHE A 11 -0.07 -4.14 14.20
N PRO A 12 0.24 -5.35 13.72
CA PRO A 12 0.28 -6.54 14.56
C PRO A 12 1.55 -6.53 15.42
N GLY A 13 1.37 -6.78 16.72
CA GLY A 13 2.44 -6.67 17.73
C GLY A 13 2.13 -5.55 18.71
N HIS A 14 2.34 -5.79 20.00
CA HIS A 14 2.08 -4.80 21.06
C HIS A 14 3.22 -3.76 21.19
N GLU A 15 3.94 -3.50 20.10
CA GLU A 15 5.04 -2.54 20.03
C GLU A 15 4.56 -1.25 19.36
N PRO A 16 5.13 -0.08 19.72
CA PRO A 16 4.80 1.17 19.06
C PRO A 16 5.18 1.09 17.58
N PRO A 17 4.29 1.49 16.65
CA PRO A 17 4.55 1.38 15.23
C PRO A 17 5.69 2.30 14.80
N ASP A 18 6.64 1.74 14.05
CA ASP A 18 7.78 2.47 13.54
C ASP A 18 7.59 2.89 12.08
N TYR A 19 8.47 3.79 11.60
CA TYR A 19 8.47 4.20 10.19
C TYR A 19 8.60 3.01 9.22
N TRP A 20 9.29 1.95 9.65
CA TRP A 20 9.45 0.73 8.88
C TRP A 20 8.14 -0.04 8.69
N ASP A 21 7.22 -0.01 9.65
CA ASP A 21 5.91 -0.64 9.54
C ASP A 21 5.03 0.11 8.52
N PHE A 22 5.11 1.43 8.53
CA PHE A 22 4.44 2.25 7.52
C PHE A 22 5.01 2.02 6.11
N LEU A 23 6.34 1.88 6.00
CA LEU A 23 6.99 1.56 4.73
C LEU A 23 6.58 0.17 4.24
N TYR A 24 6.59 -0.83 5.12
CA TYR A 24 6.09 -2.19 4.83
C TYR A 24 4.66 -2.14 4.29
N PHE A 25 3.75 -1.47 5.00
CA PHE A 25 2.37 -1.28 4.58
C PHE A 25 2.26 -0.64 3.19
N SER A 26 3.01 0.44 2.94
CA SER A 26 2.97 1.18 1.67
C SER A 26 3.53 0.36 0.50
N VAL A 27 4.62 -0.39 0.73
CA VAL A 27 5.25 -1.24 -0.29
C VAL A 27 4.35 -2.41 -0.67
N VAL A 28 3.72 -3.07 0.30
CA VAL A 28 2.80 -4.18 0.02
C VAL A 28 1.62 -3.71 -0.84
N ILE A 29 1.07 -2.53 -0.55
CA ILE A 29 0.02 -1.94 -1.39
C ILE A 29 0.57 -1.65 -2.81
N GLY A 30 1.76 -1.04 -2.92
CA GLY A 30 2.36 -0.69 -4.21
C GLY A 30 2.66 -1.90 -5.10
N VAL A 31 3.17 -2.98 -4.50
CA VAL A 31 3.60 -4.18 -5.23
C VAL A 31 2.42 -5.09 -5.54
N ALA A 32 1.54 -5.34 -4.56
CA ALA A 32 0.53 -6.39 -4.65
C ALA A 32 -0.90 -5.87 -4.74
N CYS A 33 -1.13 -4.56 -4.59
CA CYS A 33 -2.48 -4.00 -4.39
C CYS A 33 -3.24 -4.73 -3.26
N ALA A 34 -2.51 -5.24 -2.26
CA ALA A 34 -3.03 -5.98 -1.12
C ALA A 34 -2.84 -5.15 0.15
N THR A 35 -3.73 -5.35 1.12
CA THR A 35 -3.54 -4.80 2.46
C THR A 35 -2.46 -5.62 3.15
N ALA A 36 -1.40 -4.98 3.65
CA ALA A 36 -0.49 -5.64 4.58
C ALA A 36 -1.24 -6.08 5.84
N ASP A 37 -0.61 -6.85 6.73
CA ASP A 37 -1.19 -7.30 8.01
C ASP A 37 -1.57 -6.15 8.99
N ALA A 38 -1.65 -4.91 8.51
CA ALA A 38 -2.05 -3.73 9.23
C ALA A 38 -3.51 -3.36 8.93
N ASN A 39 -4.28 -3.10 9.99
CA ASN A 39 -5.70 -2.78 9.91
C ASN A 39 -5.93 -1.27 9.88
N ILE A 40 -6.64 -0.76 8.87
CA ILE A 40 -6.95 0.67 8.75
C ILE A 40 -8.20 1.00 9.59
N THR A 41 -8.00 1.64 10.74
CA THR A 41 -9.08 1.97 11.68
C THR A 41 -9.83 3.25 11.29
N SER A 42 -9.15 4.22 10.65
CA SER A 42 -9.75 5.50 10.23
C SER A 42 -10.42 5.45 8.85
N LYS A 43 -11.62 6.04 8.73
CA LYS A 43 -12.33 6.18 7.44
C LYS A 43 -11.57 7.04 6.42
N GLY A 44 -10.88 8.09 6.89
CA GLY A 44 -10.11 8.97 6.00
C GLY A 44 -8.93 8.23 5.38
N LEU A 45 -8.24 7.45 6.21
CA LEU A 45 -7.07 6.68 5.78
C LEU A 45 -7.44 5.52 4.86
N ARG A 46 -8.65 4.96 5.01
CA ARG A 46 -9.18 3.95 4.10
C ARG A 46 -9.34 4.48 2.68
N ARG A 47 -9.85 5.71 2.53
CA ARG A 47 -9.96 6.37 1.23
C ARG A 47 -8.58 6.61 0.61
N LEU A 48 -7.61 7.07 1.41
CA LEU A 48 -6.25 7.26 0.94
C LEU A 48 -5.61 5.94 0.48
N GLY A 49 -5.75 4.88 1.28
CA GLY A 49 -5.30 3.53 0.93
C GLY A 49 -5.95 3.03 -0.37
N THR A 50 -7.25 3.25 -0.56
CA THR A 50 -7.94 2.90 -1.82
C THR A 50 -7.37 3.64 -3.02
N VAL A 51 -7.09 4.95 -2.89
CA VAL A 51 -6.47 5.72 -3.99
C VAL A 51 -5.06 5.20 -4.29
N HIS A 52 -4.26 4.89 -3.25
CA HIS A 52 -2.94 4.30 -3.42
C HIS A 52 -3.01 2.94 -4.15
N CYS A 53 -3.92 2.05 -3.74
CA CYS A 53 -4.18 0.79 -4.43
C CYS A 53 -4.52 0.99 -5.91
N LEU A 54 -5.41 1.93 -6.23
CA LEU A 54 -5.82 2.20 -7.61
C LEU A 54 -4.66 2.70 -8.47
N VAL A 55 -3.82 3.58 -7.92
CA VAL A 55 -2.62 4.07 -8.62
C VAL A 55 -1.61 2.94 -8.83
N ALA A 56 -1.37 2.12 -7.81
CA ALA A 56 -0.48 0.95 -7.90
C ALA A 56 -0.97 -0.04 -8.96
N PHE A 57 -2.26 -0.35 -8.99
CA PHE A 57 -2.87 -1.22 -9.99
C PHE A 57 -2.69 -0.66 -11.42
N ALA A 58 -2.96 0.63 -11.62
CA ALA A 58 -2.79 1.27 -12.92
C ALA A 58 -1.32 1.24 -13.37
N PHE A 59 -0.38 1.57 -12.48
CA PHE A 59 1.05 1.51 -12.74
C PHE A 59 1.49 0.11 -13.17
N ASN A 60 1.16 -0.92 -12.38
CA ASN A 60 1.49 -2.31 -12.70
C ASN A 60 0.88 -2.76 -14.04
N THR A 61 -0.37 -2.38 -14.31
CA THR A 61 -1.05 -2.71 -15.58
C THR A 61 -0.36 -2.04 -16.78
N ILE A 62 0.04 -0.77 -16.65
CA ILE A 62 0.76 -0.04 -17.70
C ILE A 62 2.11 -0.70 -17.98
N ILE A 63 2.85 -1.09 -16.93
CA ILE A 63 4.12 -1.81 -17.09
C ILE A 63 3.90 -3.09 -17.88
N VAL A 64 2.92 -3.93 -17.50
CA VAL A 64 2.59 -5.16 -18.22
C VAL A 64 2.23 -4.88 -19.69
N ALA A 65 1.37 -3.88 -19.94
CA ALA A 65 0.97 -3.50 -21.29
C ALA A 65 2.16 -3.03 -22.13
N LEU A 66 3.06 -2.20 -21.59
CA LEU A 66 4.27 -1.75 -22.25
C LEU A 66 5.21 -2.93 -22.54
N THR A 67 5.42 -3.83 -21.58
CA THR A 67 6.24 -5.03 -21.76
C THR A 67 5.70 -5.91 -22.90
N ILE A 68 4.38 -6.09 -23.01
CA ILE A 68 3.76 -6.83 -24.11
C ILE A 68 4.01 -6.12 -25.44
N ASN A 69 3.77 -4.80 -25.52
CA ASN A 69 3.99 -4.03 -26.75
C ASN A 69 5.45 -4.07 -27.21
N LEU A 70 6.40 -3.91 -26.29
CA LEU A 70 7.84 -3.99 -26.59
C LEU A 70 8.24 -5.38 -27.04
N THR A 71 7.72 -6.42 -26.39
CA THR A 71 8.03 -7.82 -26.74
C THR A 71 7.43 -8.18 -28.10
N ALA A 72 6.18 -7.79 -28.37
CA ALA A 72 5.51 -8.03 -29.64
C ALA A 72 6.11 -7.25 -30.82
N GLY A 73 6.77 -6.11 -30.57
CA GLY A 73 7.48 -5.34 -31.59
C GLY A 73 8.93 -5.79 -31.84
N LEU A 74 9.51 -6.60 -30.95
CA LEU A 74 10.88 -7.11 -31.06
C LEU A 74 10.95 -8.46 -31.79
N PHE A 75 9.87 -9.24 -31.77
CA PHE A 75 9.71 -10.51 -32.49
C PHE A 75 8.89 -10.33 -33.76
#